data_AF-A0A5C7GQT0-F1
#
_entry.id   AF-A0A5C7GQT0-F1
#
_cell.length_a   1.000
_cell.length_b   1.000
_cell.length_c   1.000
_cell.angle_alpha   90.00
_cell.angle_beta   90.00
_cell.angle_gamma   90.00
#
_symmetry.space_group_name_H-M   'P 1'
#
loop_
_entity.id
_entity.type
_entity.pdbx_description
1 polymer ?
#
loop_
_entity_poly.entity_id
_entity_poly.type
_entity_poly.pdbx_seq_one_letter_code
_entity_poly.pdbx_strand_id
1 'polypeptide(L)'
;MSILATGKDLMRVNMGPHHPSMHGVLRLIVTLDGEDVIDCEPILGYLHRGMEKIAENRTIIQYLPYVTRWDYLATMFTEAITVNGPEQLGNIQVPKRASYIRVIMLELSRIASHLLWLGPFMADIGAQTPFFYIFRERELVYDLFEAATGMRMMHNYFRIGGIAADLPHGWIEKCLDFCDYFLTGVVEYQKLITRNPVFLERVEGVGILGGEEAINWGLSGPMLRASGIEWDLRKVDHYECYDEFDWEVQWQKEGDSLARYLVRIGEMTESVKIIQQALEGIPGGPYENLEIRCFARESDPEWNDFEDRFISKKPSPTFELPKQELYVRVEAPKGELGIFLIGDQSSFPWRWKIRPPGFINLQILPQLVKRMKLADIMTILGITIGVLVIVWLEREISAGIQQRIGPEYASPFGILQALADGTKLLFKENLLPARGNTRFFSIGPSIAVISILLSYSVIPFSYHLVLADLNIGIFLWIAVSSIAPIGLLMSGYGSNNKYSFLGGLRAAAQSISYEIPLTLCVLSISLRAIR
;
A
#
# COMPACT_ATOMS: atom_id res chain seq x y z
N MET A 1 -46.61 12.70 33.05
CA MET A 1 -45.24 12.14 33.03
C MET A 1 -44.78 12.12 31.58
N SER A 2 -44.17 13.21 31.10
CA SER A 2 -43.55 13.26 29.78
C SER A 2 -42.23 12.51 29.87
N ILE A 3 -42.11 11.40 29.15
CA ILE A 3 -40.84 10.69 28.97
C ILE A 3 -39.88 11.69 28.34
N LEU A 4 -38.90 12.15 29.11
CA LEU A 4 -37.73 12.86 28.60
C LEU A 4 -37.07 11.90 27.62
N ALA A 5 -37.30 12.09 26.32
CA ALA A 5 -36.46 11.52 25.30
C ALA A 5 -35.07 12.13 25.50
N THR A 6 -34.18 11.40 26.18
CA THR A 6 -32.75 11.68 26.17
C THR A 6 -32.34 11.67 24.70
N GLY A 7 -32.10 12.86 24.14
CA GLY A 7 -31.44 12.97 22.85
C GLY A 7 -30.14 12.21 22.94
N LYS A 8 -29.95 11.19 22.09
CA LYS A 8 -28.66 10.52 21.98
C LYS A 8 -27.68 11.53 21.39
N ASP A 9 -26.78 12.06 22.23
CA ASP A 9 -25.72 12.93 21.77
C ASP A 9 -24.70 12.10 20.97
N LEU A 10 -24.80 12.18 19.65
CA LEU A 10 -23.92 11.47 18.73
C LEU A 10 -22.54 12.17 18.68
N MET A 11 -21.48 11.39 18.84
CA MET A 11 -20.11 11.90 18.77
C MET A 11 -19.59 11.79 17.33
N ARG A 12 -19.21 12.91 16.72
CA ARG A 12 -18.59 12.92 15.40
C ARG A 12 -17.06 12.93 15.54
N VAL A 13 -16.40 11.84 15.18
CA VAL A 13 -14.95 11.68 15.23
C VAL A 13 -14.37 11.81 13.83
N ASN A 14 -13.40 12.69 13.68
CA ASN A 14 -12.65 12.84 12.44
C ASN A 14 -11.36 12.01 12.52
N MET A 15 -11.31 10.93 11.75
CA MET A 15 -10.18 10.02 11.70
C MET A 15 -9.39 10.24 10.40
N GLY A 16 -8.09 10.54 10.51
CA GLY A 16 -7.24 10.93 9.37
C GLY A 16 -7.15 12.45 9.16
N PRO A 17 -6.45 12.94 8.11
CA PRO A 17 -5.95 12.20 6.95
C PRO A 17 -4.66 11.40 7.18
N HIS A 18 -4.00 11.60 8.31
CA HIS A 18 -2.81 10.84 8.72
C HIS A 18 -3.15 10.03 9.96
N HIS A 19 -3.19 8.71 9.82
CA HIS A 19 -3.34 7.78 10.92
C HIS A 19 -2.47 6.55 10.64
N PRO A 20 -1.75 5.98 11.63
CA PRO A 20 -0.87 4.83 11.43
C PRO A 20 -1.54 3.64 10.74
N SER A 21 -2.86 3.55 10.91
CA SER A 21 -3.65 2.50 10.34
C SER A 21 -4.13 2.76 8.92
N MET A 22 -4.34 4.01 8.58
CA MET A 22 -4.69 4.36 7.22
C MET A 22 -3.43 4.23 6.34
N HIS A 23 -3.22 3.04 5.76
CA HIS A 23 -2.20 2.78 4.76
C HIS A 23 -2.46 3.64 3.52
N GLY A 24 -1.89 4.84 3.53
CA GLY A 24 -2.12 5.89 2.55
C GLY A 24 -2.65 7.17 3.21
N VAL A 25 -3.46 7.92 2.47
CA VAL A 25 -4.08 9.17 2.96
C VAL A 25 -5.57 9.06 2.76
N LEU A 26 -6.26 8.68 3.83
CA LEU A 26 -7.72 8.51 3.89
C LEU A 26 -8.23 9.33 5.06
N ARG A 27 -9.39 9.98 4.89
CA ARG A 27 -10.08 10.65 5.99
C ARG A 27 -11.47 10.05 6.12
N LEU A 28 -11.80 9.58 7.30
CA LEU A 28 -13.11 9.03 7.64
C LEU A 28 -13.75 9.91 8.71
N ILE A 29 -14.92 10.45 8.40
CA ILE A 29 -15.74 11.11 9.41
C ILE A 29 -16.73 10.07 9.93
N VAL A 30 -16.55 9.66 11.18
CA VAL A 30 -17.32 8.59 11.81
C VAL A 30 -18.28 9.21 12.82
N THR A 31 -19.56 8.83 12.75
CA THR A 31 -20.57 9.22 13.73
C THR A 31 -20.82 8.03 14.67
N LEU A 32 -20.58 8.24 15.95
CA LEU A 32 -20.59 7.22 16.99
C LEU A 32 -21.71 7.47 18.01
N ASP A 33 -22.31 6.39 18.49
CA ASP A 33 -23.14 6.35 19.71
C ASP A 33 -22.40 5.47 20.73
N GLY A 34 -21.62 6.12 21.60
CA GLY A 34 -20.62 5.43 22.41
C GLY A 34 -19.53 4.79 21.54
N GLU A 35 -19.50 3.46 21.49
CA GLU A 35 -18.54 2.68 20.68
C GLU A 35 -19.12 2.20 19.35
N ASP A 36 -20.44 2.26 19.20
CA ASP A 36 -21.15 1.74 18.03
C ASP A 36 -21.15 2.79 16.91
N VAL A 37 -20.82 2.34 15.71
CA VAL A 37 -20.75 3.21 14.54
C VAL A 37 -22.12 3.30 13.88
N ILE A 38 -22.68 4.49 13.83
CA ILE A 38 -23.97 4.74 13.17
C ILE A 38 -23.76 5.08 11.70
N ASP A 39 -22.75 5.89 11.41
CA ASP A 39 -22.48 6.37 10.07
C ASP A 39 -20.99 6.63 9.84
N CYS A 40 -20.56 6.49 8.59
CA CYS A 40 -19.18 6.70 8.18
C CYS A 40 -19.14 7.38 6.81
N GLU A 41 -18.52 8.55 6.74
CA GLU A 41 -18.33 9.30 5.51
C GLU A 41 -16.85 9.26 5.09
N PRO A 42 -16.48 8.48 4.06
CA PRO A 42 -15.12 8.47 3.52
C PRO A 42 -14.88 9.68 2.62
N ILE A 43 -13.94 10.54 3.03
CA ILE A 43 -13.46 11.66 2.22
C ILE A 43 -12.21 11.22 1.46
N LEU A 44 -12.37 11.15 0.14
CA LEU A 44 -11.33 10.76 -0.81
C LEU A 44 -10.73 11.99 -1.52
N GLY A 45 -9.64 11.78 -2.26
CA GLY A 45 -9.08 12.79 -3.18
C GLY A 45 -7.74 13.41 -2.76
N TYR A 46 -7.23 13.10 -1.56
CA TYR A 46 -5.92 13.61 -1.11
C TYR A 46 -4.74 13.18 -2.01
N LEU A 47 -4.87 12.05 -2.73
CA LEU A 47 -3.89 11.57 -3.69
C LEU A 47 -4.36 11.73 -5.16
N HIS A 48 -5.34 12.59 -5.42
CA HIS A 48 -5.79 12.86 -6.79
C HIS A 48 -4.70 13.64 -7.55
N ARG A 49 -4.14 13.03 -8.59
CA ARG A 49 -3.04 13.58 -9.41
C ARG A 49 -3.45 13.88 -10.86
N GLY A 50 -4.73 13.82 -11.20
CA GLY A 50 -5.21 14.08 -12.55
C GLY A 50 -4.71 13.08 -13.60
N MET A 51 -4.53 11.80 -13.25
CA MET A 51 -3.93 10.77 -14.12
C MET A 51 -4.67 10.61 -15.45
N GLU A 52 -6.00 10.66 -15.45
CA GLU A 52 -6.83 10.60 -16.67
C GLU A 52 -6.53 11.77 -17.61
N LYS A 53 -6.32 12.98 -17.06
CA LYS A 53 -6.01 14.18 -17.86
C LYS A 53 -4.58 14.17 -18.40
N ILE A 54 -3.65 13.55 -17.68
CA ILE A 54 -2.27 13.35 -18.14
C ILE A 54 -2.26 12.39 -19.34
N ALA A 55 -3.09 11.32 -19.30
CA ALA A 55 -3.21 10.36 -20.39
C ALA A 55 -3.64 11.04 -21.70
N GLU A 56 -4.62 11.94 -21.64
CA GLU A 56 -5.12 12.69 -22.82
C GLU A 56 -4.04 13.58 -23.49
N ASN A 57 -2.96 13.94 -22.77
CA ASN A 57 -1.91 14.85 -23.26
C ASN A 57 -0.56 14.14 -23.52
N ARG A 58 -0.52 12.81 -23.47
CA ARG A 58 0.70 12.01 -23.61
C ARG A 58 0.45 10.82 -24.52
N THR A 59 1.47 10.44 -25.28
CA THR A 59 1.40 9.18 -26.01
C THR A 59 1.38 8.03 -25.02
N ILE A 60 0.81 6.88 -25.40
CA ILE A 60 0.67 5.71 -24.50
C ILE A 60 2.02 5.30 -23.89
N ILE A 61 3.08 5.38 -24.68
CA ILE A 61 4.43 4.98 -24.26
C ILE A 61 5.01 5.97 -23.24
N GLN A 62 4.77 7.27 -23.42
CA GLN A 62 5.12 8.28 -22.43
C GLN A 62 4.27 8.18 -21.16
N TYR A 63 3.05 7.66 -21.29
CA TYR A 63 2.12 7.49 -20.19
C TYR A 63 2.41 6.25 -19.34
N LEU A 64 2.98 5.18 -19.92
CA LEU A 64 3.24 3.92 -19.23
C LEU A 64 4.03 4.06 -17.90
N PRO A 65 5.07 4.90 -17.78
CA PRO A 65 5.75 5.14 -16.49
C PRO A 65 4.89 5.83 -15.41
N TYR A 66 3.77 6.46 -15.78
CA TYR A 66 2.82 7.01 -14.82
C TYR A 66 1.87 5.94 -14.29
N VAL A 67 1.54 4.97 -15.12
CA VAL A 67 0.58 3.90 -14.84
C VAL A 67 1.07 2.94 -13.76
N THR A 68 2.38 2.71 -13.70
CA THR A 68 3.03 1.96 -12.61
C THR A 68 2.81 2.61 -11.23
N ARG A 69 2.41 3.88 -11.19
CA ARG A 69 2.14 4.63 -9.96
C ARG A 69 0.67 4.68 -9.58
N TRP A 70 -0.23 4.07 -10.37
CA TRP A 70 -1.65 3.97 -10.03
C TRP A 70 -1.85 3.03 -8.85
N ASP A 71 -1.39 1.80 -9.02
CA ASP A 71 -1.31 0.79 -7.98
C ASP A 71 0.13 0.34 -7.85
N TYR A 72 0.82 0.84 -6.82
CA TYR A 72 2.23 0.55 -6.57
C TYR A 72 2.46 -0.88 -6.04
N LEU A 73 1.39 -1.65 -5.80
CA LEU A 73 1.45 -3.05 -5.38
C LEU A 73 1.48 -3.99 -6.58
N ALA A 74 0.60 -3.72 -7.55
CA ALA A 74 0.30 -4.55 -8.69
C ALA A 74 0.66 -3.80 -9.99
N THR A 75 1.91 -3.33 -10.08
CA THR A 75 2.35 -2.44 -11.18
C THR A 75 2.28 -3.11 -12.55
N MET A 76 2.53 -4.42 -12.63
CA MET A 76 2.42 -5.17 -13.88
C MET A 76 0.98 -5.25 -14.39
N PHE A 77 -0.02 -5.29 -13.51
CA PHE A 77 -1.43 -5.28 -13.93
C PHE A 77 -1.85 -3.95 -14.53
N THR A 78 -1.38 -2.84 -13.95
CA THR A 78 -1.70 -1.51 -14.49
C THR A 78 -1.00 -1.29 -15.83
N GLU A 79 0.24 -1.75 -15.97
CA GLU A 79 0.94 -1.79 -17.27
C GLU A 79 0.20 -2.64 -18.30
N ALA A 80 -0.22 -3.86 -17.93
CA ALA A 80 -0.89 -4.79 -18.84
C ALA A 80 -2.16 -4.18 -19.41
N ILE A 81 -3.04 -3.62 -18.57
CA ILE A 81 -4.28 -3.04 -19.08
C ILE A 81 -4.06 -1.82 -19.99
N THR A 82 -2.99 -1.05 -19.73
CA THR A 82 -2.64 0.11 -20.55
C THR A 82 -2.10 -0.29 -21.93
N VAL A 83 -1.53 -1.48 -22.02
CA VAL A 83 -0.98 -2.06 -23.25
C VAL A 83 -2.04 -2.87 -24.02
N ASN A 84 -2.86 -3.66 -23.31
CA ASN A 84 -3.92 -4.48 -23.89
C ASN A 84 -5.01 -3.64 -24.56
N GLY A 85 -5.31 -2.44 -24.03
CA GLY A 85 -6.26 -1.51 -24.64
C GLY A 85 -5.92 -1.14 -26.09
N PRO A 86 -4.76 -0.51 -26.33
CA PRO A 86 -4.27 -0.22 -27.68
C PRO A 86 -4.03 -1.46 -28.55
N GLU A 87 -3.61 -2.59 -27.97
CA GLU A 87 -3.42 -3.84 -28.72
C GLU A 87 -4.73 -4.37 -29.28
N GLN A 88 -5.79 -4.41 -28.47
CA GLN A 88 -7.12 -4.84 -28.91
C GLN A 88 -7.74 -3.85 -29.91
N LEU A 89 -7.60 -2.54 -29.66
CA LEU A 89 -8.12 -1.52 -30.57
C LEU A 89 -7.38 -1.53 -31.93
N GLY A 90 -6.07 -1.79 -31.91
CA GLY A 90 -5.23 -1.92 -33.10
C GLY A 90 -5.24 -3.29 -33.77
N ASN A 91 -5.97 -4.27 -33.21
CA ASN A 91 -5.93 -5.69 -33.61
C ASN A 91 -4.49 -6.23 -33.74
N ILE A 92 -3.64 -5.89 -32.79
CA ILE A 92 -2.24 -6.26 -32.75
C ILE A 92 -2.10 -7.63 -32.11
N GLN A 93 -1.49 -8.56 -32.83
CA GLN A 93 -1.18 -9.88 -32.29
C GLN A 93 0.09 -9.84 -31.43
N VAL A 94 -0.01 -10.36 -30.21
CA VAL A 94 1.10 -10.51 -29.28
C VAL A 94 1.75 -11.89 -29.50
N PRO A 95 3.09 -11.98 -29.60
CA PRO A 95 3.78 -13.26 -29.74
C PRO A 95 3.49 -14.20 -28.56
N LYS A 96 3.35 -15.50 -28.83
CA LYS A 96 2.99 -16.50 -27.80
C LYS A 96 3.98 -16.53 -26.63
N ARG A 97 5.30 -16.41 -26.90
CA ARG A 97 6.33 -16.30 -25.85
C ARG A 97 6.12 -15.08 -24.96
N ALA A 98 5.77 -13.93 -25.55
CA ALA A 98 5.52 -12.70 -24.80
C ALA A 98 4.28 -12.86 -23.89
N SER A 99 3.21 -13.49 -24.39
CA SER A 99 2.00 -13.73 -23.60
C SER A 99 2.28 -14.63 -22.37
N TYR A 100 3.07 -15.70 -22.53
CA TYR A 100 3.51 -16.55 -21.42
C TYR A 100 4.29 -15.76 -20.35
N ILE A 101 5.26 -14.95 -20.77
CA ILE A 101 6.06 -14.13 -19.84
C ILE A 101 5.16 -13.09 -19.14
N ARG A 102 4.18 -12.50 -19.84
CA ARG A 102 3.20 -11.60 -19.24
C ARG A 102 2.40 -12.30 -18.15
N VAL A 103 1.88 -13.50 -18.40
CA VAL A 103 1.14 -14.29 -17.40
C VAL A 103 2.01 -14.56 -16.17
N ILE A 104 3.26 -15.00 -16.35
CA ILE A 104 4.18 -15.24 -15.23
C ILE A 104 4.39 -13.97 -14.40
N MET A 105 4.66 -12.84 -15.05
CA MET A 105 4.88 -11.55 -14.37
C MET A 105 3.61 -11.03 -13.67
N LEU A 106 2.43 -11.25 -14.27
CA LEU A 106 1.15 -10.90 -13.67
C LEU A 106 0.86 -11.74 -12.42
N GLU A 107 1.06 -13.06 -12.48
CA GLU A 107 0.80 -13.93 -11.33
C GLU A 107 1.84 -13.74 -10.21
N LEU A 108 3.11 -13.47 -10.52
CA LEU A 108 4.10 -13.01 -9.52
C LEU A 108 3.66 -11.69 -8.87
N SER A 109 3.16 -10.75 -9.67
CA SER A 109 2.63 -9.48 -9.15
C SER A 109 1.36 -9.68 -8.32
N ARG A 110 0.57 -10.73 -8.59
CA ARG A 110 -0.61 -11.12 -7.80
C ARG A 110 -0.19 -11.61 -6.43
N ILE A 111 0.79 -12.52 -6.37
CA ILE A 111 1.38 -13.00 -5.12
C ILE A 111 1.94 -11.82 -4.31
N ALA A 112 2.76 -10.95 -4.91
CA ALA A 112 3.34 -9.79 -4.23
C ALA A 112 2.29 -8.79 -3.70
N SER A 113 1.14 -8.68 -4.36
CA SER A 113 0.03 -7.84 -3.94
C SER A 113 -0.77 -8.47 -2.79
N HIS A 114 -1.07 -9.77 -2.85
CA HIS A 114 -1.74 -10.48 -1.75
C HIS A 114 -0.89 -10.53 -0.49
N LEU A 115 0.43 -10.71 -0.63
CA LEU A 115 1.38 -10.62 0.47
C LEU A 115 1.31 -9.24 1.15
N LEU A 116 1.44 -8.14 0.40
CA LEU A 116 1.35 -6.81 1.01
C LEU A 116 -0.08 -6.43 1.45
N TRP A 117 -1.11 -7.14 1.02
CA TRP A 117 -2.41 -7.00 1.66
C TRP A 117 -2.41 -7.71 3.02
N LEU A 118 -1.91 -8.94 3.08
CA LEU A 118 -1.91 -9.78 4.28
C LEU A 118 -1.05 -9.20 5.41
N GLY A 119 0.13 -8.66 5.10
CA GLY A 119 1.06 -8.18 6.13
C GLY A 119 0.48 -7.06 6.98
N PRO A 120 0.20 -5.89 6.39
CA PRO A 120 -0.62 -4.83 6.97
C PRO A 120 -1.85 -5.37 7.67
N PHE A 121 -2.72 -6.12 6.99
CA PHE A 121 -3.95 -6.66 7.59
C PHE A 121 -3.71 -7.48 8.88
N MET A 122 -2.61 -8.22 8.98
CA MET A 122 -2.26 -8.91 10.23
C MET A 122 -1.70 -7.96 11.29
N ALA A 123 -0.83 -7.03 10.91
CA ALA A 123 -0.29 -6.00 11.81
C ALA A 123 -1.41 -5.17 12.44
N ASP A 124 -2.42 -4.89 11.62
CA ASP A 124 -3.65 -4.16 11.87
C ASP A 124 -4.56 -4.83 12.90
N ILE A 125 -4.60 -6.16 12.88
CA ILE A 125 -5.29 -7.02 13.86
C ILE A 125 -4.47 -7.17 15.16
N GLY A 126 -3.17 -6.84 15.11
CA GLY A 126 -2.24 -6.91 16.24
C GLY A 126 -1.16 -7.99 16.11
N ALA A 127 -1.13 -8.75 15.02
CA ALA A 127 -0.12 -9.76 14.74
C ALA A 127 1.00 -9.20 13.86
N GLN A 128 2.10 -8.78 14.48
CA GLN A 128 3.22 -8.14 13.80
C GLN A 128 4.20 -9.14 13.16
N THR A 129 4.37 -10.35 13.72
CA THR A 129 5.35 -11.33 13.22
C THR A 129 5.11 -11.73 11.75
N PRO A 130 3.87 -12.05 11.31
CA PRO A 130 3.61 -12.38 9.92
C PRO A 130 3.99 -11.28 8.93
N PHE A 131 3.92 -10.00 9.34
CA PHE A 131 4.34 -8.87 8.53
C PHE A 131 5.78 -9.05 8.03
N PHE A 132 6.71 -9.45 8.91
CA PHE A 132 8.12 -9.59 8.53
C PHE A 132 8.38 -10.77 7.60
N TYR A 133 7.69 -11.90 7.81
CA TYR A 133 7.80 -13.04 6.90
C TYR A 133 7.37 -12.60 5.51
N ILE A 134 6.18 -12.04 5.40
CA ILE A 134 5.62 -11.55 4.12
C ILE A 134 6.57 -10.64 3.35
N PHE A 135 7.31 -9.75 4.02
CA PHE A 135 8.33 -8.93 3.34
C PHE A 135 9.53 -9.73 2.84
N ARG A 136 9.96 -10.79 3.54
CA ARG A 136 10.99 -11.73 3.09
C ARG A 136 10.56 -12.43 1.80
N GLU A 137 9.37 -13.02 1.75
CA GLU A 137 8.89 -13.67 0.52
C GLU A 137 8.71 -12.67 -0.63
N ARG A 138 8.23 -11.46 -0.33
CA ARG A 138 8.04 -10.40 -1.31
C ARG A 138 9.35 -9.87 -1.88
N GLU A 139 10.41 -9.87 -1.08
CA GLU A 139 11.76 -9.50 -1.52
C GLU A 139 12.29 -10.45 -2.60
N LEU A 140 12.04 -11.76 -2.45
CA LEU A 140 12.43 -12.75 -3.46
C LEU A 140 11.73 -12.49 -4.81
N VAL A 141 10.46 -12.07 -4.78
CA VAL A 141 9.74 -11.66 -6.00
C VAL A 141 10.35 -10.39 -6.61
N TYR A 142 10.82 -9.46 -5.77
CA TYR A 142 11.49 -8.25 -6.23
C TYR A 142 12.85 -8.50 -6.86
N ASP A 143 13.61 -9.47 -6.35
CA ASP A 143 14.86 -9.88 -6.99
C ASP A 143 14.59 -10.49 -8.38
N LEU A 144 13.49 -11.23 -8.55
CA LEU A 144 13.06 -11.74 -9.86
C LEU A 144 12.66 -10.60 -10.81
N PHE A 145 11.94 -9.59 -10.33
CA PHE A 145 11.59 -8.42 -11.14
C PHE A 145 12.79 -7.56 -11.49
N GLU A 146 13.72 -7.36 -10.55
CA GLU A 146 14.95 -6.62 -10.78
C GLU A 146 15.83 -7.33 -11.82
N ALA A 147 15.94 -8.66 -11.75
CA ALA A 147 16.67 -9.44 -12.73
C ALA A 147 16.07 -9.31 -14.14
N ALA A 148 14.75 -9.31 -14.29
CA ALA A 148 14.09 -9.22 -15.59
C ALA A 148 14.03 -7.79 -16.16
N THR A 149 13.81 -6.79 -15.31
CA THR A 149 13.45 -5.42 -15.75
C THR A 149 14.51 -4.37 -15.41
N GLY A 150 15.43 -4.68 -14.49
CA GLY A 150 16.39 -3.75 -13.91
C GLY A 150 15.78 -2.80 -12.86
N MET A 151 14.50 -2.93 -12.52
CA MET A 151 13.82 -2.11 -11.51
C MET A 151 13.05 -2.98 -10.52
N ARG A 152 12.92 -2.51 -9.27
CA ARG A 152 12.29 -3.28 -8.18
C ARG A 152 10.77 -3.09 -8.03
N MET A 153 10.21 -1.99 -8.56
CA MET A 153 8.78 -1.67 -8.42
C MET A 153 8.18 -1.07 -9.68
N MET A 154 8.83 -0.08 -10.28
CA MET A 154 8.33 0.69 -11.41
C MET A 154 8.87 0.12 -12.72
N HIS A 155 8.41 -1.07 -13.10
CA HIS A 155 9.09 -1.94 -14.08
C HIS A 155 9.12 -1.39 -15.51
N ASN A 156 8.04 -0.77 -16.00
CA ASN A 156 7.90 -0.27 -17.38
C ASN A 156 8.32 -1.34 -18.41
N TYR A 157 7.87 -2.56 -18.17
CA TYR A 157 8.34 -3.79 -18.82
C TYR A 157 7.45 -4.20 -19.99
N PHE A 158 6.13 -4.08 -19.84
CA PHE A 158 5.21 -4.40 -20.93
C PHE A 158 5.22 -3.30 -22.00
N ARG A 159 5.09 -3.70 -23.26
CA ARG A 159 5.07 -2.79 -24.41
C ARG A 159 3.97 -3.22 -25.37
N ILE A 160 3.43 -2.26 -26.13
CA ILE A 160 2.49 -2.56 -27.21
C ILE A 160 3.16 -3.55 -28.17
N GLY A 161 2.57 -4.73 -28.34
CA GLY A 161 3.09 -5.83 -29.15
C GLY A 161 3.94 -6.84 -28.43
N GLY A 162 4.10 -6.77 -27.11
CA GLY A 162 4.86 -7.73 -26.33
C GLY A 162 5.55 -7.14 -25.11
N ILE A 163 6.87 -7.32 -25.03
CA ILE A 163 7.67 -7.01 -23.84
C ILE A 163 8.93 -6.24 -24.23
N ALA A 164 9.45 -5.40 -23.33
CA ALA A 164 10.65 -4.60 -23.57
C ALA A 164 11.94 -5.43 -23.74
N ALA A 165 12.12 -6.49 -22.95
CA ALA A 165 13.29 -7.36 -22.98
C ALA A 165 12.92 -8.79 -22.58
N ASP A 166 13.60 -9.79 -23.14
CA ASP A 166 13.43 -11.20 -22.76
C ASP A 166 14.04 -11.50 -21.38
N LEU A 167 13.68 -12.65 -20.81
CA LEU A 167 14.17 -13.12 -19.51
C LEU A 167 15.68 -13.45 -19.57
N PRO A 168 16.46 -13.09 -18.54
CA PRO A 168 17.89 -13.40 -18.50
C PRO A 168 18.15 -14.89 -18.29
N HIS A 169 19.36 -15.34 -18.64
CA HIS A 169 19.77 -16.72 -18.43
C HIS A 169 19.71 -17.13 -16.96
N GLY A 170 19.15 -18.31 -16.66
CA GLY A 170 18.99 -18.82 -15.29
C GLY A 170 17.83 -18.20 -14.51
N TRP A 171 17.01 -17.33 -15.11
CA TRP A 171 15.84 -16.75 -14.44
C TRP A 171 14.74 -17.78 -14.18
N ILE A 172 14.51 -18.70 -15.13
CA ILE A 172 13.48 -19.73 -15.05
C ILE A 172 13.70 -20.65 -13.84
N GLU A 173 14.94 -21.14 -13.65
CA GLU A 173 15.33 -22.00 -12.52
C GLU A 173 15.08 -21.29 -11.19
N LYS A 174 15.51 -20.04 -11.06
CA LYS A 174 15.27 -19.24 -9.84
C LYS A 174 13.78 -19.02 -9.55
N CYS A 175 12.96 -18.87 -10.59
CA CYS A 175 11.53 -18.70 -10.44
C CYS A 175 10.86 -20.00 -9.96
N LEU A 176 11.32 -21.16 -10.45
CA LEU A 176 10.88 -22.47 -9.97
C LEU A 176 11.27 -22.67 -8.49
N ASP A 177 12.52 -22.38 -8.12
CA ASP A 177 13.00 -22.45 -6.73
C ASP A 177 12.13 -21.58 -5.80
N PHE A 178 11.76 -20.38 -6.25
CA PHE A 178 10.84 -19.51 -5.51
C PHE A 178 9.45 -20.14 -5.35
N CYS A 179 8.89 -20.75 -6.40
CA CYS A 179 7.58 -21.39 -6.35
C CYS A 179 7.54 -22.50 -5.29
N ASP A 180 8.54 -23.37 -5.27
CA ASP A 180 8.64 -24.47 -4.32
C ASP A 180 8.82 -23.97 -2.88
N TYR A 181 9.66 -22.95 -2.69
CA TYR A 181 9.83 -22.28 -1.40
C TYR A 181 8.53 -21.63 -0.92
N PHE A 182 7.84 -20.90 -1.80
CA PHE A 182 6.66 -20.12 -1.44
C PHE A 182 5.48 -21.00 -1.01
N LEU A 183 5.30 -22.18 -1.62
CA LEU A 183 4.29 -23.14 -1.17
C LEU A 183 4.50 -23.56 0.29
N THR A 184 5.74 -23.72 0.72
CA THR A 184 6.07 -24.00 2.13
C THR A 184 5.69 -22.82 3.02
N GLY A 185 5.96 -21.59 2.57
CA GLY A 185 5.58 -20.36 3.26
C GLY A 185 4.06 -20.21 3.43
N VAL A 186 3.26 -20.54 2.41
CA VAL A 186 1.80 -20.50 2.50
C VAL A 186 1.27 -21.48 3.57
N VAL A 187 1.83 -22.69 3.63
CA VAL A 187 1.47 -23.67 4.68
C VAL A 187 1.83 -23.15 6.08
N GLU A 188 2.95 -22.44 6.21
CA GLU A 188 3.34 -21.79 7.47
C GLU A 188 2.35 -20.69 7.87
N TYR A 189 1.94 -19.83 6.93
CA TYR A 189 0.93 -18.79 7.18
C TYR A 189 -0.41 -19.38 7.59
N GLN A 190 -0.85 -20.46 6.96
CA GLN A 190 -2.09 -21.14 7.34
C GLN A 190 -2.03 -21.69 8.77
N LYS A 191 -0.88 -22.21 9.19
CA LYS A 191 -0.68 -22.70 10.57
C LYS A 191 -0.68 -21.56 11.58
N LEU A 192 -0.03 -20.44 11.27
CA LEU A 192 0.12 -19.30 12.18
C LEU A 192 -1.13 -18.43 12.27
N ILE A 193 -1.83 -18.23 11.16
CA ILE A 193 -2.94 -17.27 11.03
C ILE A 193 -4.28 -17.99 11.07
N THR A 194 -4.53 -18.90 10.13
CA THR A 194 -5.86 -19.51 9.94
C THR A 194 -6.33 -20.31 11.14
N ARG A 195 -5.42 -20.96 11.87
CA ARG A 195 -5.75 -21.76 13.06
C ARG A 195 -5.75 -20.97 14.36
N ASN A 196 -5.45 -19.66 14.33
CA ASN A 196 -5.35 -18.86 15.53
C ASN A 196 -6.75 -18.45 16.02
N PRO A 197 -7.17 -18.83 17.24
CA PRO A 197 -8.51 -18.51 17.74
C PRO A 197 -8.74 -17.00 17.87
N VAL A 198 -7.71 -16.22 18.22
CA VAL A 198 -7.82 -14.75 18.34
C VAL A 198 -8.08 -14.11 16.97
N PHE A 199 -7.49 -14.68 15.92
CA PHE A 199 -7.73 -14.19 14.55
C PHE A 199 -9.15 -14.53 14.09
N LEU A 200 -9.61 -15.75 14.34
CA LEU A 200 -10.97 -16.19 13.99
C LEU A 200 -12.03 -15.34 14.70
N GLU A 201 -11.93 -15.13 16.02
CA GLU A 201 -12.86 -14.30 16.78
C GLU A 201 -12.95 -12.84 16.28
N ARG A 202 -11.90 -12.33 15.64
CA ARG A 202 -11.84 -10.94 15.15
C ARG A 202 -12.33 -10.76 13.72
N VAL A 203 -12.41 -11.84 12.95
CA VAL A 203 -12.59 -11.78 11.49
C VAL A 203 -13.85 -12.54 11.05
N GLU A 204 -14.22 -13.59 11.79
CA GLU A 204 -15.42 -14.38 11.55
C GLU A 204 -16.68 -13.55 11.82
N GLY A 205 -17.62 -13.54 10.87
CA GLY A 205 -18.86 -12.78 10.98
C GLY A 205 -18.71 -11.25 10.88
N VAL A 206 -17.51 -10.75 10.59
CA VAL A 206 -17.23 -9.32 10.42
C VAL A 206 -17.36 -8.90 8.96
N GLY A 207 -18.18 -7.87 8.70
CA GLY A 207 -18.31 -7.25 7.39
C GLY A 207 -19.01 -8.15 6.35
N ILE A 208 -20.05 -8.87 6.78
CA ILE A 208 -20.85 -9.78 5.94
C ILE A 208 -21.44 -9.02 4.75
N LEU A 209 -21.27 -9.61 3.57
CA LEU A 209 -21.76 -9.07 2.31
C LEU A 209 -22.51 -10.16 1.53
N GLY A 210 -23.79 -9.92 1.23
CA GLY A 210 -24.58 -10.81 0.39
C GLY A 210 -24.18 -10.73 -1.09
N GLY A 211 -24.37 -11.83 -1.84
CA GLY A 211 -24.04 -11.88 -3.27
C GLY A 211 -24.82 -10.86 -4.12
N GLU A 212 -26.13 -10.71 -3.89
CA GLU A 212 -26.95 -9.72 -4.61
C GLU A 212 -26.52 -8.28 -4.32
N GLU A 213 -26.17 -7.98 -3.06
CA GLU A 213 -25.63 -6.69 -2.68
C GLU A 213 -24.28 -6.43 -3.37
N ALA A 214 -23.41 -7.44 -3.42
CA ALA A 214 -22.12 -7.33 -4.09
C ALA A 214 -22.26 -6.97 -5.58
N ILE A 215 -23.22 -7.58 -6.27
CA ILE A 215 -23.53 -7.28 -7.68
C ILE A 215 -24.10 -5.86 -7.82
N ASN A 216 -25.06 -5.48 -6.97
CA ASN A 216 -25.70 -4.16 -7.03
C ASN A 216 -24.71 -3.01 -6.80
N TRP A 217 -23.73 -3.21 -5.93
CA TRP A 217 -22.64 -2.26 -5.70
C TRP A 217 -21.52 -2.35 -6.75
N GLY A 218 -21.57 -3.31 -7.67
CA GLY A 218 -20.57 -3.51 -8.71
C GLY A 218 -19.20 -3.99 -8.20
N LEU A 219 -19.17 -4.67 -7.06
CA LEU A 219 -17.94 -5.23 -6.48
C LEU A 219 -17.38 -6.35 -7.36
N SER A 220 -16.07 -6.54 -7.30
CA SER A 220 -15.35 -7.51 -8.15
C SER A 220 -14.19 -8.18 -7.42
N GLY A 221 -13.64 -9.24 -8.04
CA GLY A 221 -12.50 -10.00 -7.52
C GLY A 221 -12.77 -10.70 -6.18
N PRO A 222 -11.83 -10.66 -5.22
CA PRO A 222 -11.97 -11.37 -3.96
C PRO A 222 -13.21 -10.97 -3.16
N MET A 223 -13.70 -9.74 -3.31
CA MET A 223 -14.92 -9.27 -2.63
C MET A 223 -16.18 -9.98 -3.14
N LEU A 224 -16.26 -10.20 -4.46
CA LEU A 224 -17.39 -10.85 -5.10
C LEU A 224 -17.35 -12.38 -4.88
N ARG A 225 -16.15 -12.97 -5.02
CA ARG A 225 -15.92 -14.41 -4.84
C ARG A 225 -16.12 -14.89 -3.42
N ALA A 226 -15.82 -14.05 -2.42
CA ALA A 226 -16.09 -14.38 -1.03
C ALA A 226 -17.58 -14.38 -0.67
N SER A 227 -18.42 -13.74 -1.49
CA SER A 227 -19.88 -13.63 -1.30
C SER A 227 -20.68 -14.71 -2.06
N GLY A 228 -20.02 -15.79 -2.51
CA GLY A 228 -20.66 -16.95 -3.12
C GLY A 228 -20.85 -16.89 -4.63
N ILE A 229 -20.19 -15.96 -5.34
CA ILE A 229 -20.31 -15.80 -6.79
C ILE A 229 -19.00 -16.22 -7.47
N GLU A 230 -19.07 -17.30 -8.24
CA GLU A 230 -17.95 -17.83 -9.04
C GLU A 230 -17.71 -16.96 -10.29
N TRP A 231 -17.04 -15.81 -10.11
CA TRP A 231 -16.74 -14.88 -11.19
C TRP A 231 -15.26 -14.46 -11.19
N ASP A 232 -14.56 -14.72 -12.30
CA ASP A 232 -13.16 -14.34 -12.51
C ASP A 232 -12.95 -14.00 -14.00
N LEU A 233 -12.46 -12.79 -14.30
CA LEU A 233 -12.30 -12.35 -15.68
C LEU A 233 -11.27 -13.17 -16.47
N ARG A 234 -10.34 -13.87 -15.81
CA ARG A 234 -9.36 -14.74 -16.49
C ARG A 234 -10.03 -15.91 -17.19
N LYS A 235 -11.16 -16.42 -16.68
CA LYS A 235 -11.95 -17.49 -17.32
C LYS A 235 -13.08 -16.97 -18.20
N VAL A 236 -13.49 -15.71 -18.05
CA VAL A 236 -14.61 -15.14 -18.82
C VAL A 236 -14.14 -14.44 -20.08
N ASP A 237 -13.11 -13.60 -19.95
CA ASP A 237 -12.61 -12.76 -21.05
C ASP A 237 -11.44 -13.39 -21.80
N HIS A 238 -10.85 -14.48 -21.27
CA HIS A 238 -9.84 -15.28 -21.97
C HIS A 238 -8.65 -14.45 -22.51
N TYR A 239 -8.20 -13.45 -21.74
CA TYR A 239 -7.11 -12.56 -22.18
C TYR A 239 -5.72 -13.19 -21.99
N GLU A 240 -4.74 -12.74 -22.79
CA GLU A 240 -3.39 -13.33 -22.84
C GLU A 240 -3.43 -14.83 -23.21
N CYS A 241 -3.09 -15.73 -22.29
CA CYS A 241 -3.10 -17.17 -22.51
C CYS A 241 -3.51 -17.97 -21.26
N TYR A 242 -4.40 -17.43 -20.42
CA TYR A 242 -4.88 -18.13 -19.21
C TYR A 242 -5.62 -19.45 -19.48
N ASP A 243 -6.11 -19.65 -20.72
CA ASP A 243 -6.87 -20.84 -21.15
C ASP A 243 -6.01 -22.09 -21.36
N GLU A 244 -4.70 -21.92 -21.52
CA GLU A 244 -3.78 -23.04 -21.74
C GLU A 244 -3.39 -23.72 -20.41
N PHE A 245 -3.76 -23.13 -19.27
CA PHE A 245 -3.37 -23.59 -17.93
C PHE A 245 -4.55 -24.15 -17.15
N ASP A 246 -4.30 -25.20 -16.36
CA ASP A 246 -5.29 -25.82 -15.49
C ASP A 246 -5.24 -25.21 -14.09
N TRP A 247 -6.30 -24.48 -13.71
CA TRP A 247 -6.43 -23.82 -12.41
C TRP A 247 -7.90 -23.64 -12.02
N GLU A 248 -8.14 -23.49 -10.71
CA GLU A 248 -9.48 -23.38 -10.14
C GLU A 248 -9.76 -21.98 -9.57
N VAL A 249 -11.00 -21.50 -9.75
CA VAL A 249 -11.41 -20.22 -9.18
C VAL A 249 -11.74 -20.42 -7.71
N GLN A 250 -11.00 -19.76 -6.83
CA GLN A 250 -11.23 -19.83 -5.38
C GLN A 250 -12.41 -18.94 -4.99
N TRP A 251 -13.41 -19.52 -4.32
CA TRP A 251 -14.60 -18.81 -3.85
C TRP A 251 -15.03 -19.32 -2.48
N GLN A 252 -15.84 -18.53 -1.78
CA GLN A 252 -16.40 -18.85 -0.47
C GLN A 252 -17.84 -18.35 -0.38
N LYS A 253 -18.65 -18.91 0.52
CA LYS A 253 -20.09 -18.61 0.60
C LYS A 253 -20.45 -17.61 1.71
N GLU A 254 -19.63 -17.50 2.76
CA GLU A 254 -20.00 -16.79 3.99
C GLU A 254 -20.03 -15.26 3.84
N GLY A 255 -19.30 -14.69 2.87
CA GLY A 255 -19.29 -13.24 2.60
C GLY A 255 -18.60 -12.38 3.66
N ASP A 256 -18.03 -13.00 4.69
CA ASP A 256 -17.34 -12.33 5.79
C ASP A 256 -15.87 -12.04 5.48
N SER A 257 -15.18 -11.42 6.43
CA SER A 257 -13.77 -11.08 6.27
C SER A 257 -12.86 -12.32 6.25
N LEU A 258 -13.31 -13.44 6.84
CA LEU A 258 -12.58 -14.70 6.87
C LEU A 258 -12.63 -15.38 5.49
N ALA A 259 -13.81 -15.44 4.87
CA ALA A 259 -14.01 -15.89 3.51
C ALA A 259 -13.11 -15.13 2.52
N ARG A 260 -13.00 -13.80 2.66
CA ARG A 260 -12.10 -12.96 1.84
C ARG A 260 -10.63 -13.26 2.07
N TYR A 261 -10.25 -13.57 3.30
CA TYR A 261 -8.89 -14.02 3.63
C TYR A 261 -8.60 -15.38 2.97
N LEU A 262 -9.49 -16.35 3.11
CA LEU A 262 -9.33 -17.70 2.54
C LEU A 262 -9.23 -17.67 1.01
N VAL A 263 -10.06 -16.87 0.34
CA VAL A 263 -10.00 -16.67 -1.12
C VAL A 263 -8.63 -16.17 -1.55
N ARG A 264 -8.05 -15.16 -0.85
CA ARG A 264 -6.73 -14.62 -1.19
C ARG A 264 -5.58 -15.60 -0.91
N ILE A 265 -5.66 -16.38 0.17
CA ILE A 265 -4.69 -17.46 0.44
C ILE A 265 -4.75 -18.53 -0.67
N GLY A 266 -5.95 -18.95 -1.06
CA GLY A 266 -6.14 -19.90 -2.16
C GLY A 266 -5.68 -19.34 -3.51
N GLU A 267 -5.92 -18.06 -3.78
CA GLU A 267 -5.43 -17.41 -5.00
C GLU A 267 -3.90 -17.45 -5.08
N MET A 268 -3.20 -17.28 -3.96
CA MET A 268 -1.74 -17.41 -3.93
C MET A 268 -1.25 -18.81 -4.32
N THR A 269 -1.94 -19.88 -3.88
CA THR A 269 -1.58 -21.25 -4.27
C THR A 269 -1.89 -21.53 -5.73
N GLU A 270 -3.03 -21.06 -6.24
CA GLU A 270 -3.38 -21.20 -7.65
C GLU A 270 -2.45 -20.38 -8.56
N SER A 271 -2.03 -19.19 -8.15
CA SER A 271 -1.02 -18.40 -8.86
C SER A 271 0.29 -19.16 -9.02
N VAL A 272 0.77 -19.85 -7.99
CA VAL A 272 1.98 -20.69 -8.09
C VAL A 272 1.77 -21.84 -9.09
N LYS A 273 0.61 -22.50 -9.03
CA LYS A 273 0.25 -23.58 -9.97
C LYS A 273 0.28 -23.11 -11.42
N ILE A 274 -0.23 -21.90 -11.70
CA ILE A 274 -0.19 -21.28 -13.03
C ILE A 274 1.25 -20.97 -13.44
N ILE A 275 2.05 -20.40 -12.53
CA ILE A 275 3.45 -20.05 -12.83
C ILE A 275 4.27 -21.29 -13.16
N GLN A 276 4.15 -22.38 -12.39
CA GLN A 276 4.86 -23.64 -12.66
C GLN A 276 4.51 -24.20 -14.05
N GLN A 277 3.22 -24.27 -14.40
CA GLN A 277 2.78 -24.72 -15.73
C GLN A 277 3.29 -23.80 -16.85
N ALA A 278 3.28 -22.49 -16.65
CA ALA A 278 3.76 -21.52 -17.63
C ALA A 278 5.28 -21.59 -17.84
N LEU A 279 6.06 -21.89 -16.80
CA LEU A 279 7.51 -22.06 -16.87
C LEU A 279 7.90 -23.35 -17.62
N GLU A 280 7.17 -24.44 -17.39
CA GLU A 280 7.37 -25.71 -18.11
C GLU A 280 6.99 -25.62 -19.59
N GLY A 281 5.93 -24.86 -19.90
CA GLY A 281 5.39 -24.72 -21.24
C GLY A 281 5.97 -23.58 -22.09
N ILE A 282 6.96 -22.82 -21.60
CA ILE A 282 7.39 -21.57 -22.25
C ILE A 282 7.93 -21.82 -23.68
N PRO A 283 7.27 -21.28 -24.73
CA PRO A 283 7.74 -21.51 -26.09
C PRO A 283 8.97 -20.66 -26.40
N GLY A 284 9.83 -21.18 -27.28
CA GLY A 284 10.82 -20.36 -27.96
C GLY A 284 10.15 -19.37 -28.93
N GLY A 285 10.85 -18.32 -29.34
CA GLY A 285 10.36 -17.37 -30.35
C GLY A 285 10.62 -15.91 -30.00
N PRO A 286 10.08 -14.97 -30.80
CA PRO A 286 10.22 -13.54 -30.54
C PRO A 286 9.39 -13.12 -29.31
N TYR A 287 9.92 -12.17 -28.53
CA TYR A 287 9.26 -11.60 -27.34
C TYR A 287 8.54 -10.26 -27.63
N GLU A 288 8.64 -9.75 -28.87
CA GLU A 288 7.99 -8.52 -29.33
C GLU A 288 7.58 -8.71 -30.79
N ASN A 289 6.41 -8.17 -31.16
CA ASN A 289 5.98 -8.13 -32.53
C ASN A 289 6.73 -7.01 -33.29
N LEU A 290 7.66 -7.41 -34.15
CA LEU A 290 8.50 -6.49 -34.93
C LEU A 290 7.72 -5.72 -36.01
N GLU A 291 6.58 -6.22 -36.48
CA GLU A 291 5.80 -5.60 -37.56
C GLU A 291 5.18 -4.26 -37.12
N ILE A 292 4.87 -4.10 -35.83
CA ILE A 292 4.41 -2.82 -35.26
C ILE A 292 5.46 -1.72 -35.43
N ARG A 293 6.76 -2.09 -35.46
CA ARG A 293 7.85 -1.15 -35.72
C ARG A 293 7.92 -0.70 -37.18
N CYS A 294 7.35 -1.46 -38.11
CA CYS A 294 7.41 -1.22 -39.54
C CYS A 294 6.34 -0.25 -40.07
N PHE A 295 5.28 0.05 -39.30
CA PHE A 295 4.23 1.00 -39.73
C PHE A 295 4.74 2.43 -40.00
N ALA A 296 6.02 2.74 -39.76
CA ALA A 296 6.58 4.09 -39.92
C ALA A 296 7.61 4.27 -41.05
N ARG A 297 7.99 3.27 -41.86
CA ARG A 297 8.90 3.51 -43.01
C ARG A 297 8.64 2.59 -44.21
N GLU A 298 7.85 3.08 -45.16
CA GLU A 298 7.97 2.69 -46.57
C GLU A 298 9.20 3.40 -47.17
N SER A 299 10.39 2.85 -46.96
CA SER A 299 11.52 3.02 -47.86
C SER A 299 12.56 1.95 -47.51
N ASP A 300 12.75 0.97 -48.38
CA ASP A 300 13.91 0.08 -48.31
C ASP A 300 15.19 0.93 -48.29
N PRO A 301 15.99 0.93 -47.22
CA PRO A 301 17.25 1.65 -47.24
C PRO A 301 18.26 0.82 -48.05
N GLU A 302 18.83 1.40 -49.10
CA GLU A 302 20.02 0.84 -49.74
C GLU A 302 21.16 0.75 -48.71
N TRP A 303 21.88 -0.37 -48.72
CA TRP A 303 22.95 -0.66 -47.77
C TRP A 303 24.16 0.25 -48.03
N ASN A 304 24.60 1.03 -47.02
CA ASN A 304 25.69 2.04 -47.00
C ASN A 304 25.36 3.46 -47.50
N ASP A 305 24.34 4.13 -46.96
CA ASP A 305 24.26 5.60 -47.07
C ASP A 305 24.80 6.30 -45.80
N PHE A 306 25.38 7.49 -45.96
CA PHE A 306 26.11 8.26 -44.93
C PHE A 306 25.22 8.76 -43.77
N GLU A 307 23.93 8.41 -43.77
CA GLU A 307 22.92 8.68 -42.76
C GLU A 307 22.81 7.62 -41.65
N ASP A 308 23.74 6.67 -41.57
CA ASP A 308 23.95 5.86 -40.36
C ASP A 308 24.51 6.72 -39.22
N ARG A 309 23.71 7.69 -38.77
CA ARG A 309 23.79 8.17 -37.39
C ARG A 309 23.67 6.91 -36.55
N PHE A 310 24.63 6.72 -35.65
CA PHE A 310 24.48 5.83 -34.52
C PHE A 310 23.16 6.17 -33.81
N ILE A 311 22.06 5.51 -34.20
CA ILE A 311 20.75 5.67 -33.57
C ILE A 311 20.90 5.06 -32.19
N SER A 312 21.24 5.92 -31.22
CA SER A 312 21.01 5.69 -29.80
C SER A 312 19.66 4.98 -29.63
N LYS A 313 19.65 3.86 -28.89
CA LYS A 313 18.49 2.98 -28.58
C LYS A 313 17.14 3.58 -29.02
N LYS A 314 16.80 3.26 -30.27
CA LYS A 314 15.60 3.52 -31.09
C LYS A 314 14.39 4.13 -30.34
N PRO A 315 13.85 5.29 -30.77
CA PRO A 315 12.55 5.76 -30.31
C PRO A 315 11.45 4.80 -30.82
N SER A 316 10.49 4.47 -29.96
CA SER A 316 9.36 3.62 -30.33
C SER A 316 8.45 4.34 -31.33
N PRO A 317 7.86 3.63 -32.31
CA PRO A 317 6.95 4.21 -33.28
C PRO A 317 5.77 4.88 -32.56
N THR A 318 5.40 6.06 -33.03
CA THR A 318 4.20 6.76 -32.57
C THR A 318 2.99 5.99 -33.11
N PHE A 319 2.35 5.19 -32.25
CA PHE A 319 1.15 4.43 -32.62
C PHE A 319 -0.08 5.35 -32.64
N GLU A 320 -0.70 5.49 -33.80
CA GLU A 320 -1.97 6.20 -33.94
C GLU A 320 -3.13 5.27 -33.56
N LEU A 321 -4.00 5.74 -32.67
CA LEU A 321 -5.15 4.96 -32.23
C LEU A 321 -6.29 5.08 -33.26
N PRO A 322 -6.81 3.96 -33.81
CA PRO A 322 -8.03 3.96 -34.60
C PRO A 322 -9.19 4.71 -33.93
N LYS A 323 -10.09 5.29 -34.73
CA LYS A 323 -11.27 5.99 -34.23
C LYS A 323 -12.35 5.01 -33.76
N GLN A 324 -12.18 4.49 -32.54
CA GLN A 324 -13.08 3.52 -31.91
C GLN A 324 -13.16 3.76 -30.40
N GLU A 325 -14.26 3.32 -29.80
CA GLU A 325 -14.43 3.26 -28.34
C GLU A 325 -14.25 1.81 -27.89
N LEU A 326 -13.44 1.59 -26.86
CA LEU A 326 -13.18 0.26 -26.33
C LEU A 326 -13.16 0.29 -24.80
N TYR A 327 -13.76 -0.72 -24.20
CA TYR A 327 -13.62 -1.02 -22.78
C TYR A 327 -12.82 -2.30 -22.60
N VAL A 328 -11.64 -2.20 -22.00
CA VAL A 328 -10.79 -3.35 -21.70
C VAL A 328 -10.72 -3.52 -20.19
N ARG A 329 -10.70 -4.77 -19.74
CA ARG A 329 -10.65 -5.13 -18.33
C ARG A 329 -9.70 -6.30 -18.09
N VAL A 330 -9.13 -6.33 -16.89
CA VAL A 330 -8.16 -7.33 -16.42
C VAL A 330 -8.48 -7.65 -14.97
N GLU A 331 -8.37 -8.92 -14.57
CA GLU A 331 -8.54 -9.36 -13.18
C GLU A 331 -7.30 -8.99 -12.36
N ALA A 332 -7.26 -7.78 -11.81
CA ALA A 332 -6.20 -7.38 -10.88
C ALA A 332 -6.40 -8.08 -9.51
N PRO A 333 -5.39 -8.13 -8.63
CA PRO A 333 -5.49 -8.81 -7.33
C PRO A 333 -6.54 -8.20 -6.38
N LYS A 334 -6.99 -6.98 -6.68
CA LYS A 334 -8.03 -6.25 -5.94
C LYS A 334 -9.42 -6.38 -6.57
N GLY A 335 -9.52 -6.94 -7.77
CA GLY A 335 -10.72 -7.05 -8.59
C GLY A 335 -10.54 -6.51 -10.01
N GLU A 336 -11.66 -6.25 -10.68
CA GLU A 336 -11.71 -5.80 -12.07
C GLU A 336 -11.09 -4.40 -12.21
N LEU A 337 -9.90 -4.36 -12.80
CA LEU A 337 -9.29 -3.14 -13.29
C LEU A 337 -9.76 -2.94 -14.73
N GLY A 338 -10.32 -1.77 -15.02
CA GLY A 338 -10.87 -1.46 -16.35
C GLY A 338 -10.38 -0.13 -16.89
N ILE A 339 -10.26 -0.03 -18.21
CA ILE A 339 -9.99 1.23 -18.92
C ILE A 339 -10.99 1.37 -20.06
N PHE A 340 -11.71 2.49 -20.06
CA PHE A 340 -12.50 2.94 -21.19
C PHE A 340 -11.68 3.98 -21.97
N LEU A 341 -11.38 3.64 -23.21
CA LEU A 341 -10.53 4.44 -24.10
C LEU A 341 -11.29 4.80 -25.38
N ILE A 342 -11.09 6.03 -25.84
CA ILE A 342 -11.61 6.53 -27.11
C ILE A 342 -10.42 6.98 -27.95
N GLY A 343 -10.25 6.37 -29.12
CA GLY A 343 -9.30 6.81 -30.12
C GLY A 343 -9.92 7.81 -31.10
N ASP A 344 -9.11 8.72 -31.64
CA ASP A 344 -9.53 9.71 -32.65
C ASP A 344 -8.47 9.88 -33.75
N GLN A 345 -7.94 8.76 -34.27
CA GLN A 345 -6.87 8.75 -35.31
C GLN A 345 -5.67 9.64 -34.95
N SER A 346 -5.36 9.68 -33.65
CA SER A 346 -4.30 10.50 -33.09
C SER A 346 -3.41 9.60 -32.23
N SER A 347 -2.17 10.04 -32.04
CA SER A 347 -1.22 9.40 -31.12
C SER A 347 -1.61 9.57 -29.65
N PHE A 348 -2.53 10.52 -29.39
CA PHE A 348 -3.07 10.81 -28.06
C PHE A 348 -4.48 10.22 -27.94
N PRO A 349 -4.80 9.53 -26.83
CA PRO A 349 -6.16 9.09 -26.59
C PRO A 349 -7.07 10.31 -26.38
N TRP A 350 -8.23 10.34 -27.04
CA TRP A 350 -9.19 11.43 -26.87
C TRP A 350 -9.77 11.43 -25.45
N ARG A 351 -10.09 10.25 -24.93
CA ARG A 351 -10.57 10.06 -23.57
C ARG A 351 -9.95 8.80 -22.98
N TRP A 352 -9.54 8.91 -21.71
CA TRP A 352 -9.00 7.79 -20.94
C TRP A 352 -9.66 7.76 -19.57
N LYS A 353 -10.61 6.85 -19.37
CA LYS A 353 -11.34 6.70 -18.12
C LYS A 353 -10.93 5.42 -17.42
N ILE A 354 -10.49 5.55 -16.18
CA ILE A 354 -10.01 4.42 -15.38
C ILE A 354 -11.14 3.97 -14.46
N ARG A 355 -11.40 2.66 -14.41
CA ARG A 355 -12.24 2.00 -13.40
C ARG A 355 -11.35 1.25 -12.42
N PRO A 356 -10.93 1.88 -11.31
CA PRO A 356 -10.12 1.21 -10.30
C PRO A 356 -10.99 0.37 -9.35
N PRO A 357 -10.65 -0.89 -9.08
CA PRO A 357 -11.44 -1.76 -8.20
C PRO A 357 -11.48 -1.23 -6.76
N GLY A 358 -10.38 -0.64 -6.28
CA GLY A 358 -10.30 -0.08 -4.93
C GLY A 358 -11.28 1.08 -4.67
N PHE A 359 -11.64 1.86 -5.69
CA PHE A 359 -12.61 2.94 -5.53
C PHE A 359 -14.03 2.39 -5.31
N ILE A 360 -14.40 1.35 -6.04
CA ILE A 360 -15.72 0.70 -5.91
C ILE A 360 -15.81 -0.04 -4.58
N ASN A 361 -14.74 -0.75 -4.20
CA ASN A 361 -14.67 -1.42 -2.90
C ASN A 361 -14.77 -0.45 -1.71
N LEU A 362 -14.35 0.81 -1.86
CA LEU A 362 -14.51 1.83 -0.80
C LEU A 362 -15.93 2.40 -0.71
N GLN A 363 -16.75 2.30 -1.75
CA GLN A 363 -18.13 2.83 -1.74
C GLN A 363 -19.03 2.08 -0.76
N ILE A 364 -18.78 0.78 -0.55
CA ILE A 364 -19.58 -0.05 0.35
C ILE A 364 -19.15 0.09 1.82
N LEU A 365 -18.00 0.73 2.10
CA LEU A 365 -17.46 0.88 3.46
C LEU A 365 -18.49 1.44 4.47
N PRO A 366 -19.30 2.49 4.15
CA PRO A 366 -20.31 3.00 5.06
C PRO A 366 -21.41 2.01 5.41
N GLN A 367 -21.74 1.07 4.51
CA GLN A 367 -22.74 0.03 4.76
C GLN A 367 -22.15 -1.09 5.61
N LEU A 368 -20.91 -1.51 5.33
CA LEU A 368 -20.24 -2.57 6.08
C LEU A 368 -19.96 -2.17 7.53
N VAL A 369 -19.64 -0.90 7.77
CA VAL A 369 -19.22 -0.40 9.08
C VAL A 369 -20.42 -0.07 10.01
N LYS A 370 -21.64 -0.01 9.47
CA LYS A 370 -22.84 0.30 10.27
C LYS A 370 -23.08 -0.76 11.34
N ARG A 371 -23.29 -0.29 12.58
CA ARG A 371 -23.53 -1.09 13.80
C ARG A 371 -22.33 -1.92 14.25
N MET A 372 -21.14 -1.66 13.71
CA MET A 372 -19.90 -2.26 14.19
C MET A 372 -19.28 -1.41 15.29
N LYS A 373 -18.37 -1.99 16.07
CA LYS A 373 -17.58 -1.24 17.05
C LYS A 373 -16.49 -0.43 16.34
N LEU A 374 -16.07 0.68 16.94
CA LEU A 374 -14.92 1.45 16.45
C LEU A 374 -13.65 0.59 16.29
N ALA A 375 -13.44 -0.40 17.18
CA ALA A 375 -12.31 -1.34 17.08
C ALA A 375 -12.40 -2.25 15.84
N ASP A 376 -13.60 -2.55 15.35
CA ASP A 376 -13.80 -3.36 14.15
C ASP A 376 -13.48 -2.54 12.89
N ILE A 377 -13.72 -1.22 12.91
CA ILE A 377 -13.18 -0.31 11.88
C ILE A 377 -11.66 -0.43 11.83
N MET A 378 -10.99 -0.61 12.97
CA MET A 378 -9.53 -0.82 13.03
C MET A 378 -9.10 -2.23 12.66
N THR A 379 -10.02 -3.19 12.63
CA THR A 379 -9.75 -4.52 12.08
C THR A 379 -9.88 -4.46 10.54
N ILE A 380 -10.66 -3.50 10.04
CA ILE A 380 -10.76 -3.12 8.62
C ILE A 380 -9.63 -2.15 8.20
N LEU A 381 -9.05 -1.38 9.12
CA LEU A 381 -8.15 -0.27 8.82
C LEU A 381 -6.86 -0.16 9.61
N GLY A 382 -6.65 -0.81 10.74
CA GLY A 382 -5.33 -1.34 11.09
C GLY A 382 -4.23 -0.63 11.90
N ILE A 383 -4.36 -0.46 13.22
CA ILE A 383 -3.34 0.32 13.98
C ILE A 383 -2.17 -0.53 14.48
N THR A 384 -0.98 0.10 14.42
CA THR A 384 0.26 -0.22 15.15
C THR A 384 0.49 0.64 16.41
N ILE A 385 1.14 0.04 17.42
CA ILE A 385 1.97 0.70 18.45
C ILE A 385 3.25 -0.12 18.62
N GLY A 386 4.44 0.51 18.61
CA GLY A 386 5.71 -0.17 18.96
C GLY A 386 7.05 0.48 18.55
N VAL A 387 7.14 1.81 18.40
CA VAL A 387 8.26 2.49 17.69
C VAL A 387 9.66 2.26 18.31
N LEU A 388 9.80 1.99 19.61
CA LEU A 388 11.14 1.94 20.23
C LEU A 388 11.88 0.59 20.05
N VAL A 389 11.16 -0.53 20.03
CA VAL A 389 11.74 -1.86 19.76
C VAL A 389 11.98 -2.03 18.25
N ILE A 390 11.14 -1.38 17.44
CA ILE A 390 11.19 -1.42 15.97
C ILE A 390 12.47 -0.77 15.43
N VAL A 391 12.94 0.35 15.98
CA VAL A 391 14.16 1.03 15.47
C VAL A 391 15.43 0.20 15.70
N TRP A 392 15.49 -0.57 16.79
CA TRP A 392 16.61 -1.48 17.06
C TRP A 392 16.59 -2.66 16.08
N LEU A 393 15.42 -3.29 15.91
CA LEU A 393 15.22 -4.42 15.01
C LEU A 393 15.40 -4.04 13.53
N GLU A 394 14.89 -2.87 13.11
CA GLU A 394 15.01 -2.30 11.77
C GLU A 394 16.48 -2.09 11.38
N ARG A 395 17.34 -1.71 12.33
CA ARG A 395 18.76 -1.49 12.08
C ARG A 395 19.56 -2.78 11.98
N GLU A 396 19.19 -3.80 12.74
CA GLU A 396 19.78 -5.13 12.65
C GLU A 396 19.40 -5.80 11.33
N ILE A 397 18.12 -5.71 10.95
CA ILE A 397 17.58 -6.20 9.69
C ILE A 397 18.18 -5.42 8.50
N SER A 398 18.21 -4.08 8.55
CA SER A 398 18.83 -3.25 7.50
C SER A 398 20.35 -3.48 7.37
N ALA A 399 21.02 -3.86 8.46
CA ALA A 399 22.44 -4.20 8.41
C ALA A 399 22.68 -5.56 7.74
N GLY A 400 21.81 -6.54 8.01
CA GLY A 400 21.75 -7.80 7.27
C GLY A 400 21.46 -7.58 5.78
N ILE A 401 20.47 -6.75 5.45
CA ILE A 401 20.07 -6.37 4.07
C ILE A 401 21.23 -5.75 3.28
N GLN A 402 22.14 -5.02 3.94
CA GLN A 402 23.25 -4.31 3.29
C GLN A 402 24.60 -5.03 3.43
N GLN A 403 24.64 -6.27 3.95
CA GLN A 403 25.87 -7.01 4.29
C GLN A 403 26.91 -6.15 5.04
N ARG A 404 26.44 -5.35 6.00
CA ARG A 404 27.29 -4.50 6.86
C ARG A 404 27.21 -5.00 8.29
N ILE A 405 28.29 -4.83 9.05
CA ILE A 405 28.26 -5.08 10.50
C ILE A 405 27.21 -4.16 11.12
N GLY A 406 26.19 -4.75 11.74
CA GLY A 406 25.03 -4.04 12.29
C GLY A 406 25.30 -3.42 13.66
N PRO A 407 24.30 -3.38 14.56
CA PRO A 407 24.46 -2.81 15.90
C PRO A 407 25.49 -3.56 16.78
N GLU A 408 26.06 -4.66 16.32
CA GLU A 408 27.07 -5.45 17.03
C GLU A 408 28.43 -4.73 17.24
N TYR A 409 28.61 -3.54 16.65
CA TYR A 409 29.87 -2.78 16.75
C TYR A 409 30.23 -2.38 18.20
N ALA A 410 29.23 -2.12 19.05
CA ALA A 410 29.43 -1.69 20.44
C ALA A 410 29.38 -2.83 21.48
N SER A 411 28.84 -4.00 21.15
CA SER A 411 28.63 -5.14 22.08
C SER A 411 28.20 -6.40 21.33
N PRO A 412 28.51 -7.61 21.84
CA PRO A 412 27.83 -8.83 21.41
C PRO A 412 26.30 -8.66 21.55
N PHE A 413 25.53 -9.01 20.52
CA PHE A 413 24.07 -8.82 20.40
C PHE A 413 23.55 -7.37 20.31
N GLY A 414 24.40 -6.35 20.15
CA GLY A 414 23.96 -4.99 19.77
C GLY A 414 23.05 -4.23 20.76
N ILE A 415 22.84 -4.75 21.98
CA ILE A 415 22.00 -4.14 23.02
C ILE A 415 22.58 -2.78 23.47
N LEU A 416 23.90 -2.67 23.57
CA LEU A 416 24.58 -1.43 23.95
C LEU A 416 24.65 -0.38 22.83
N GLN A 417 24.29 -0.74 21.59
CA GLN A 417 24.31 0.22 20.47
C GLN A 417 23.24 1.30 20.63
N ALA A 418 22.07 0.99 21.19
CA ALA A 418 21.03 1.98 21.46
C ALA A 418 21.51 3.02 22.50
N LEU A 419 22.26 2.57 23.51
CA LEU A 419 22.96 3.43 24.48
C LEU A 419 24.11 4.21 23.84
N ALA A 420 24.88 3.59 22.93
CA ALA A 420 25.96 4.22 22.20
C ALA A 420 25.46 5.27 21.19
N ASP A 421 24.32 5.04 20.55
CA ASP A 421 23.69 6.01 19.65
C ASP A 421 23.01 7.12 20.43
N GLY A 422 22.42 6.82 21.58
CA GLY A 422 21.92 7.84 22.52
C GLY A 422 23.05 8.75 23.00
N THR A 423 24.20 8.18 23.39
CA THR A 423 25.38 8.97 23.77
C THR A 423 25.98 9.71 22.56
N LYS A 424 26.08 9.07 21.38
CA LYS A 424 26.51 9.72 20.13
C LYS A 424 25.61 10.88 19.74
N LEU A 425 24.30 10.81 19.95
CA LEU A 425 23.36 11.92 19.71
C LEU A 425 23.66 13.11 20.62
N LEU A 426 24.06 12.86 21.86
CA LEU A 426 24.50 13.90 22.81
C LEU A 426 25.87 14.51 22.43
N PHE A 427 26.74 13.73 21.79
CA PHE A 427 28.09 14.15 21.36
C PHE A 427 28.18 14.58 19.89
N LYS A 428 27.09 14.53 19.12
CA LYS A 428 27.07 14.94 17.72
C LYS A 428 27.23 16.46 17.64
N GLU A 429 28.02 16.94 16.68
CA GLU A 429 28.23 18.38 16.48
C GLU A 429 26.88 19.10 16.34
N ASN A 430 26.58 19.95 17.32
CA ASN A 430 25.44 20.84 17.26
C ASN A 430 25.75 21.95 16.26
N LEU A 431 25.26 21.80 15.03
CA LEU A 431 25.31 22.82 13.99
C LEU A 431 24.39 23.99 14.40
N LEU A 432 24.96 24.94 15.12
CA LEU A 432 24.24 26.12 15.58
C LEU A 432 24.17 27.16 14.44
N PRO A 433 23.00 27.73 14.16
CA PRO A 433 22.87 28.76 13.13
C PRO A 433 23.68 30.02 13.53
N ALA A 434 24.63 30.43 12.68
CA ALA A 434 25.51 31.58 12.94
C ALA A 434 24.78 32.92 13.17
N ARG A 435 23.52 33.03 12.70
CA ARG A 435 22.66 34.21 12.87
C ARG A 435 21.54 34.01 13.91
N GLY A 436 21.45 32.84 14.53
CA GLY A 436 20.38 32.48 15.47
C GLY A 436 20.74 32.72 16.93
N ASN A 437 19.74 32.74 17.81
CA ASN A 437 19.96 32.80 19.25
C ASN A 437 20.27 31.39 19.78
N THR A 438 21.55 31.14 20.05
CA THR A 438 22.07 29.83 20.46
C THR A 438 21.43 29.30 21.74
N ARG A 439 21.03 30.17 22.67
CA ARG A 439 20.37 29.77 23.93
C ARG A 439 18.96 29.24 23.66
N PHE A 440 18.16 29.92 22.86
CA PHE A 440 16.79 29.46 22.55
C PHE A 440 16.80 28.20 21.68
N PHE A 441 17.75 28.10 20.76
CA PHE A 441 17.89 26.96 19.87
C PHE A 441 18.30 25.67 20.60
N SER A 442 19.10 25.75 21.67
CA SER A 442 19.48 24.58 22.49
C SER A 442 18.46 24.25 23.58
N ILE A 443 17.87 25.27 24.21
CA ILE A 443 16.91 25.09 25.30
C ILE A 443 15.57 24.54 24.79
N GLY A 444 15.10 24.98 23.61
CA GLY A 444 13.79 24.58 23.07
C GLY A 444 13.59 23.06 22.97
N PRO A 445 14.47 22.32 22.24
CA PRO A 445 14.38 20.86 22.16
C PRO A 445 14.55 20.17 23.53
N SER A 446 15.40 20.73 24.41
CA SER A 446 15.62 20.19 25.75
C SER A 446 14.35 20.24 26.60
N ILE A 447 13.61 21.36 26.55
CA ILE A 447 12.32 21.51 27.23
C ILE A 447 11.30 20.49 26.72
N ALA A 448 11.22 20.29 25.40
CA ALA A 448 10.30 19.33 24.81
C ALA A 448 10.62 17.88 25.23
N VAL A 449 11.89 17.49 25.21
CA VAL A 449 12.33 16.15 25.64
C VAL A 449 12.09 15.94 27.13
N ILE A 450 12.43 16.92 27.97
CA ILE A 450 12.22 16.83 29.43
C ILE A 450 10.73 16.71 29.75
N SER A 451 9.87 17.49 29.08
CA SER A 451 8.41 17.40 29.22
C SER A 451 7.90 15.98 28.90
N ILE A 452 8.35 15.40 27.78
CA ILE A 452 7.97 14.04 27.38
C ILE A 452 8.46 12.99 28.39
N LEU A 453 9.73 13.05 28.81
CA LEU A 453 10.28 12.11 29.79
C LEU A 453 9.56 12.21 31.14
N LEU A 454 9.22 13.41 31.57
CA LEU A 454 8.52 13.63 32.83
C LEU A 454 7.07 13.16 32.75
N SER A 455 6.44 13.22 31.57
CA SER A 455 5.11 12.64 31.33
C SER A 455 5.10 11.10 31.51
N TYR A 456 6.18 10.41 31.14
CA TYR A 456 6.30 8.95 31.32
C TYR A 456 6.45 8.51 32.78
N SER A 457 6.81 9.41 33.70
CA SER A 457 6.90 9.07 35.12
C SER A 457 5.54 8.71 35.75
N VAL A 458 4.46 9.16 35.12
CA VAL A 458 3.10 9.06 35.65
C VAL A 458 2.26 8.00 34.92
N ILE A 459 2.70 7.56 33.74
CA ILE A 459 1.98 6.58 32.94
C ILE A 459 2.21 5.18 33.51
N PRO A 460 1.15 4.41 33.86
CA PRO A 460 1.31 3.05 34.32
C PRO A 460 1.67 2.14 33.14
N PHE A 461 2.84 1.49 33.21
CA PHE A 461 3.27 0.51 32.19
C PHE A 461 2.74 -0.90 32.47
N SER A 462 2.36 -1.19 33.72
CA SER A 462 1.69 -2.42 34.18
C SER A 462 1.01 -2.17 35.53
N TYR A 463 0.08 -3.05 35.96
CA TYR A 463 -0.58 -2.99 37.27
C TYR A 463 0.39 -2.90 38.46
N HIS A 464 1.64 -3.36 38.28
CA HIS A 464 2.69 -3.31 39.30
C HIS A 464 3.86 -2.38 38.95
N LEU A 465 3.82 -1.69 37.80
CA LEU A 465 4.95 -0.92 37.29
C LEU A 465 4.52 0.51 36.96
N VAL A 466 4.51 1.33 38.00
CA VAL A 466 4.26 2.78 37.97
C VAL A 466 5.45 3.46 38.62
N LEU A 467 6.11 4.38 37.91
CA LEU A 467 7.32 5.07 38.40
C LEU A 467 7.00 6.04 39.54
N ALA A 468 5.87 6.76 39.45
CA ALA A 468 5.35 7.62 40.51
C ALA A 468 3.82 7.46 40.58
N ASP A 469 3.34 6.78 41.63
CA ASP A 469 1.91 6.66 41.91
C ASP A 469 1.41 7.96 42.58
N LEU A 470 0.81 8.84 41.78
CA LEU A 470 0.31 10.13 42.21
C LEU A 470 -1.22 10.17 42.04
N ASN A 471 -1.93 10.53 43.10
CA ASN A 471 -3.38 10.77 43.07
C ASN A 471 -3.80 11.88 42.07
N ILE A 472 -2.85 12.71 41.63
CA ILE A 472 -3.03 13.83 40.69
C ILE A 472 -2.38 13.50 39.33
N GLY A 473 -2.06 12.23 39.06
CA GLY A 473 -1.21 11.83 37.94
C GLY A 473 -1.70 12.33 36.58
N ILE A 474 -2.99 12.22 36.31
CA ILE A 474 -3.60 12.69 35.06
C ILE A 474 -3.44 14.20 34.88
N PHE A 475 -3.61 14.99 35.95
CA PHE A 475 -3.45 16.45 35.88
C PHE A 475 -1.99 16.87 35.74
N LEU A 476 -1.08 16.15 36.39
CA LEU A 476 0.36 16.37 36.23
C LEU A 476 0.79 16.04 34.79
N TRP A 477 0.28 14.96 34.22
CA TRP A 477 0.55 14.57 32.84
C TRP A 477 0.10 15.65 31.85
N ILE A 478 -1.12 16.19 32.00
CA ILE A 478 -1.65 17.29 31.19
C ILE A 478 -0.80 18.57 31.36
N ALA A 479 -0.50 18.95 32.60
CA ALA A 479 0.28 20.15 32.87
C ALA A 479 1.68 20.09 32.25
N VAL A 480 2.28 18.90 32.28
CA VAL A 480 3.62 18.66 31.75
C VAL A 480 3.60 18.56 30.22
N SER A 481 2.59 17.95 29.61
CA SER A 481 2.47 17.89 28.14
C SER A 481 2.32 19.28 27.53
N SER A 482 1.62 20.20 28.19
CA SER A 482 1.44 21.59 27.72
C SER A 482 2.71 22.45 27.73
N ILE A 483 3.82 21.93 28.26
CA ILE A 483 5.13 22.58 28.19
C ILE A 483 5.85 22.25 26.86
N ALA A 484 5.55 21.12 26.23
CA ALA A 484 6.21 20.69 24.99
C ALA A 484 6.03 21.65 23.79
N PRO A 485 4.83 22.24 23.54
CA PRO A 485 4.64 23.22 22.47
C PRO A 485 5.52 24.47 22.61
N ILE A 486 5.83 24.87 23.85
CA ILE A 486 6.71 26.01 24.14
C ILE A 486 8.14 25.71 23.65
N GLY A 487 8.62 24.48 23.88
CA GLY A 487 9.93 24.03 23.39
C GLY A 487 10.05 24.06 21.85
N LEU A 488 8.98 23.67 21.15
CA LEU A 488 8.91 23.70 19.68
C LEU A 488 8.92 25.13 19.13
N LEU A 489 8.17 26.05 19.75
CA LEU A 489 8.17 27.47 19.37
C LEU A 489 9.53 28.12 19.62
N MET A 490 10.16 27.85 20.77
CA MET A 490 11.48 28.36 21.12
C MET A 490 12.56 27.86 20.15
N SER A 491 12.48 26.60 19.71
CA SER A 491 13.40 26.04 18.71
C SER A 491 13.26 26.71 17.34
N GLY A 492 12.01 26.89 16.87
CA GLY A 492 11.73 27.59 15.61
C GLY A 492 12.15 29.07 15.64
N TYR A 493 11.90 29.76 16.75
CA TYR A 493 12.29 31.16 16.96
C TYR A 493 13.81 31.33 17.10
N GLY A 494 14.48 30.44 17.84
CA GLY A 494 15.93 30.46 18.07
C GLY A 494 16.74 30.32 16.78
N SER A 495 16.18 29.72 15.74
CA SER A 495 16.81 29.60 14.42
C SER A 495 16.95 30.92 13.64
N ASN A 496 16.24 31.99 14.02
CA ASN A 496 16.23 33.29 13.33
C ASN A 496 16.00 33.18 11.80
N ASN A 497 15.15 32.23 11.39
CA ASN A 497 14.73 32.02 10.01
C ASN A 497 13.20 32.01 9.94
N LYS A 498 12.62 32.81 9.04
CA LYS A 498 11.16 32.90 8.85
C LYS A 498 10.52 31.54 8.55
N TYR A 499 11.21 30.68 7.79
CA TYR A 499 10.71 29.34 7.44
C TYR A 499 10.72 28.38 8.63
N SER A 500 11.81 28.37 9.42
CA SER A 500 11.89 27.56 10.64
C SER A 500 10.88 28.01 11.69
N PHE A 501 10.64 29.32 11.80
CA PHE A 501 9.62 29.86 12.69
C PHE A 501 8.19 29.48 12.27
N LEU A 502 7.86 29.56 10.98
CA LEU A 502 6.57 29.08 10.45
C LEU A 502 6.40 27.58 10.67
N GLY A 503 7.46 26.79 10.51
CA GLY A 503 7.44 25.35 10.81
C GLY A 503 7.18 25.06 12.29
N GLY A 504 7.89 25.75 13.19
CA GLY A 504 7.68 25.64 14.64
C GLY A 504 6.28 26.09 15.07
N LEU A 505 5.76 27.16 14.48
CA LEU A 505 4.41 27.67 14.75
C LEU A 505 3.33 26.69 14.28
N ARG A 506 3.52 26.07 13.12
CA ARG A 506 2.63 25.01 12.62
C ARG A 506 2.63 23.78 13.53
N ALA A 507 3.81 23.33 13.96
CA ALA A 507 3.95 22.18 14.85
C ALA A 507 3.33 22.45 16.24
N ALA A 508 3.54 23.65 16.79
CA ALA A 508 2.95 24.05 18.06
C ALA A 508 1.43 24.22 17.98
N ALA A 509 0.92 24.87 16.91
CA ALA A 509 -0.51 24.99 16.68
C ALA A 509 -1.18 23.61 16.55
N GLN A 510 -0.51 22.66 15.90
CA GLN A 510 -0.95 21.28 15.79
C GLN A 510 -1.00 20.60 17.17
N SER A 511 0.07 20.67 17.97
CA SER A 511 0.11 20.09 19.33
C SER A 511 -1.00 20.65 20.21
N ILE A 512 -1.16 21.98 20.23
CA ILE A 512 -2.17 22.68 21.02
C ILE A 512 -3.59 22.28 20.59
N SER A 513 -3.82 22.13 19.28
CA SER A 513 -5.14 21.72 18.75
C SER A 513 -5.55 20.31 19.18
N TYR A 514 -4.60 19.43 19.51
CA TYR A 514 -4.88 18.09 20.04
C TYR A 514 -4.95 18.08 21.57
N GLU A 515 -4.10 18.85 22.25
CA GLU A 515 -4.07 18.92 23.71
C GLU A 515 -5.31 19.58 24.30
N ILE A 516 -5.85 20.64 23.67
CA ILE A 516 -7.02 21.36 24.22
C ILE A 516 -8.25 20.45 24.30
N PRO A 517 -8.69 19.76 23.22
CA PRO A 517 -9.82 18.84 23.29
C PRO A 517 -9.60 17.70 24.28
N LEU A 518 -8.40 17.10 24.26
CA LEU A 518 -8.04 16.01 25.18
C LEU A 518 -8.13 16.46 26.64
N THR A 519 -7.58 17.64 26.95
CA THR A 519 -7.62 18.24 28.28
C THR A 519 -9.06 18.50 28.71
N LEU A 520 -9.90 19.06 27.84
CA LEU A 520 -11.31 19.32 28.13
C LEU A 520 -12.10 18.02 28.37
N CYS A 521 -11.86 16.98 27.57
CA CYS A 521 -12.47 15.66 27.75
C CYS A 521 -12.05 15.04 29.09
N VAL A 522 -10.76 15.02 29.39
CA VAL A 522 -10.24 14.43 30.63
C VAL A 522 -10.70 15.22 31.85
N LEU A 523 -10.69 16.56 31.79
CA LEU A 523 -11.20 17.41 32.87
C LEU A 523 -12.68 17.12 33.14
N SER A 524 -13.50 16.94 32.10
CA SER A 524 -14.92 16.62 32.25
C SER A 524 -15.16 15.27 32.93
N ILE A 525 -14.32 14.26 32.65
CA ILE A 525 -14.39 12.93 33.27
C ILE A 525 -13.94 13.02 34.73
N SER A 526 -12.82 13.69 35.00
CA SER A 526 -12.29 13.85 36.37
C SER A 526 -13.24 14.65 37.26
N LEU A 527 -13.88 15.71 36.77
CA LEU A 527 -14.89 16.47 37.51
C LEU A 527 -16.14 15.65 37.84
N ARG A 528 -16.46 14.64 37.03
CA ARG A 528 -17.59 13.72 37.26
C ARG A 528 -17.24 12.62 38.27
N ALA A 529 -15.97 12.22 38.37
CA ALA A 529 -15.48 11.23 39.33
C ALA A 529 -15.24 11.81 40.75
N ILE A 530 -15.16 13.13 40.89
CA ILE A 530 -14.99 13.84 42.17
C ILE A 530 -16.35 14.14 42.86
N ARG A 531 -17.47 13.91 42.17
CA ARG A 531 -18.82 13.87 42.77
C ARG A 531 -19.18 12.45 43.16
#